data_AF-A0A225W283-F1
#
_entry.id   AF-A0A225W283-F1
#
_cell.length_a   1.000
_cell.length_b   1.000
_cell.length_c   1.000
_cell.angle_alpha   90.00
_cell.angle_beta   90.00
_cell.angle_gamma   90.00
#
_symmetry.space_group_name_H-M   'P 1'
#
loop_
_entity.id
_entity.type
_entity.pdbx_description
1 polymer ?
#
loop_
_entity_poly.entity_id
_entity_poly.type
_entity_poly.pdbx_seq_one_letter_code
_entity_poly.pdbx_strand_id
1 'polypeptide(L)'
;MMDSDAVISVRSEAHLLNAIQGFAGIDVQITAVHPHPSLSRCVYLWACKKRWRQNRRGWKEAATAAARRRGVLEVSRRGTSWNIDSETIGTALDTVSWIGIRQLVGVSPWGEQLLHRIKFHAFTHWDSTEQCPGCCIQECNSREVGVAHLFWACSGAKKLWGVFFAPWRSLGSPEWFFKPNVLLGLKMSAVPYSIWEIYDKPYQNIPLSDKSEIQQCVHAVAEISWTIGAVTTLQAIWVRKASYFDHTADLSSDRAISLLHGRLRQAYINTRLVVTANASKGRKEAAELMCSALLKQHVGVVTVLRLALPKLSQFYILMGAPEVTQGQVGRVVCWSLCHLKGRHKKYYGWLIYRWHLFVRQII
;
A
#
# COMPACT_ATOMS: atom_id res chain seq x y z
N MET A 1 51.77 3.04 -1.04
CA MET A 1 51.27 1.93 -1.87
C MET A 1 50.35 1.10 -0.99
N MET A 2 49.05 1.37 -1.02
CA MET A 2 48.04 0.47 -0.46
C MET A 2 47.69 -0.48 -1.58
N ASP A 3 48.10 -1.74 -1.43
CA ASP A 3 47.79 -2.81 -2.37
C ASP A 3 46.28 -2.92 -2.53
N SER A 4 45.85 -3.06 -3.78
CA SER A 4 44.47 -3.24 -4.18
C SER A 4 43.75 -4.26 -3.30
N ASP A 5 42.58 -3.89 -2.76
CA ASP A 5 41.65 -4.79 -2.06
C ASP A 5 41.33 -6.00 -2.95
N ALA A 6 42.12 -7.06 -2.83
CA ALA A 6 41.87 -8.32 -3.49
C ALA A 6 40.56 -8.87 -2.91
N VAL A 7 39.47 -8.75 -3.66
CA VAL A 7 38.17 -9.30 -3.27
C VAL A 7 38.30 -10.81 -3.23
N ILE A 8 38.49 -11.36 -2.02
CA ILE A 8 38.59 -12.80 -1.80
C ILE A 8 37.21 -13.41 -2.05
N SER A 9 37.05 -14.09 -3.19
CA SER A 9 35.84 -14.85 -3.51
C SER A 9 35.76 -16.10 -2.64
N VAL A 10 35.08 -15.99 -1.50
CA VAL A 10 34.80 -17.11 -0.60
C VAL A 10 33.69 -18.00 -1.19
N ARG A 11 33.98 -19.29 -1.40
CA ARG A 11 33.06 -20.26 -2.01
C ARG A 11 32.58 -21.36 -1.05
N SER A 12 33.21 -21.48 0.11
CA SER A 12 32.87 -22.46 1.15
C SER A 12 33.32 -21.96 2.53
N GLU A 13 32.76 -22.53 3.59
CA GLU A 13 33.12 -22.20 4.98
C GLU A 13 34.58 -22.54 5.31
N ALA A 14 35.09 -23.67 4.80
CA ALA A 14 36.50 -24.03 4.94
C ALA A 14 37.43 -23.02 4.25
N HIS A 15 37.03 -22.50 3.08
CA HIS A 15 37.80 -21.47 2.39
C HIS A 15 37.79 -20.14 3.16
N LEU A 16 36.66 -19.77 3.78
CA LEU A 16 36.56 -18.61 4.67
C LEU A 16 37.46 -18.77 5.89
N LEU A 17 37.40 -19.91 6.56
CA LEU A 17 38.21 -20.22 7.73
C LEU A 17 39.70 -20.10 7.43
N ASN A 18 40.16 -20.71 6.33
CA ASN A 18 41.56 -20.64 5.92
C ASN A 18 41.99 -19.21 5.57
N ALA A 19 41.14 -18.42 4.92
CA ALA A 19 41.44 -17.03 4.58
C ALA A 19 41.56 -16.15 5.83
N ILE A 20 40.63 -16.29 6.79
CA ILE A 20 40.67 -15.54 8.05
C ILE A 20 41.83 -16.01 8.93
N GLN A 21 42.11 -17.32 8.96
CA GLN A 21 43.25 -17.91 9.66
C GLN A 21 44.58 -17.37 9.12
N GLY A 22 44.71 -17.24 7.79
CA GLY A 22 45.88 -16.64 7.16
C GLY A 22 46.05 -15.15 7.50
N PHE A 23 44.94 -14.42 7.67
CA PHE A 23 44.96 -13.01 8.07
C PHE A 23 45.28 -12.81 9.56
N ALA A 24 44.77 -13.69 10.43
CA ALA A 24 44.92 -13.58 11.88
C ALA A 24 46.31 -13.97 12.41
N GLY A 25 47.13 -14.64 11.59
CA GLY A 25 48.46 -15.10 11.94
C GLY A 25 48.50 -16.49 12.56
N ILE A 26 49.71 -17.01 12.74
CA ILE A 26 49.97 -18.42 13.12
C ILE A 26 49.62 -18.69 14.59
N ASP A 27 49.61 -17.64 15.42
CA ASP A 27 49.42 -17.75 16.87
C ASP A 27 47.94 -17.77 17.30
N VAL A 28 47.01 -17.54 16.36
CA VAL A 28 45.57 -17.44 16.65
C VAL A 28 44.81 -18.58 16.00
N GLN A 29 44.43 -19.60 16.76
CA GLN A 29 43.64 -20.72 16.21
C GLN A 29 42.15 -20.38 16.09
N ILE A 30 41.66 -20.22 14.86
CA ILE A 30 40.23 -19.96 14.59
C ILE A 30 39.53 -21.29 14.29
N THR A 31 38.67 -21.72 15.21
CA THR A 31 38.00 -23.03 15.13
C THR A 31 36.65 -23.00 14.40
N ALA A 32 35.99 -21.83 14.31
CA ALA A 32 34.74 -21.64 13.60
C ALA A 32 34.49 -20.16 13.25
N VAL A 33 33.78 -19.91 12.14
CA VAL A 33 33.32 -18.58 11.75
C VAL A 33 31.80 -18.59 11.73
N HIS A 34 31.17 -17.85 12.63
CA HIS A 34 29.73 -17.72 12.66
C HIS A 34 29.34 -16.40 11.96
N PRO A 35 28.74 -16.47 10.75
CA PRO A 35 28.30 -15.25 10.09
C PRO A 35 27.23 -14.59 10.95
N HIS A 36 27.35 -13.28 11.14
CA HIS A 36 26.41 -12.51 11.96
C HIS A 36 24.97 -12.83 11.54
N PRO A 37 24.02 -13.00 12.49
CA PRO A 37 22.65 -13.42 12.17
C PRO A 37 21.93 -12.54 11.13
N SER A 38 22.32 -11.26 11.03
CA SER A 38 21.82 -10.35 9.99
C SER A 38 22.27 -10.69 8.57
N LEU A 39 23.40 -11.39 8.42
CA LEU A 39 24.03 -11.73 7.13
C LEU A 39 23.62 -13.11 6.61
N SER A 40 23.46 -14.09 7.49
CA SER A 40 23.24 -15.49 7.06
C SER A 40 21.77 -15.93 7.05
N ARG A 41 20.87 -15.24 7.77
CA ARG A 41 19.47 -15.68 8.02
C ARG A 41 19.32 -17.13 8.52
N CYS A 42 20.43 -17.78 8.87
CA CYS A 42 20.49 -19.12 9.40
C CYS A 42 20.61 -19.02 10.92
N VAL A 43 19.57 -19.45 11.62
CA VAL A 43 19.67 -19.66 13.07
C VAL A 43 20.45 -20.95 13.26
N TYR A 44 21.75 -20.84 13.58
CA TYR A 44 22.54 -21.98 14.01
C TYR A 44 22.05 -22.37 15.41
N LEU A 45 21.33 -23.49 15.49
CA LEU A 45 20.99 -24.06 16.78
C LEU A 45 22.28 -24.61 17.38
N TRP A 46 22.66 -24.10 18.55
CA TRP A 46 23.84 -24.55 19.26
C TRP A 46 23.65 -26.01 19.69
N ALA A 47 24.12 -26.92 18.85
CA ALA A 47 23.99 -28.36 19.06
C ALA A 47 25.21 -28.87 19.85
N CYS A 48 25.32 -28.50 21.12
CA CYS A 48 26.20 -29.23 22.03
C CYS A 48 25.84 -30.72 22.01
N LYS A 49 26.77 -31.59 22.42
CA LYS A 49 26.61 -33.05 22.56
C LYS A 49 25.57 -33.45 23.63
N LYS A 50 24.43 -32.77 23.73
CA LYS A 50 23.31 -33.14 24.60
C LYS A 50 22.70 -34.45 24.09
N ARG A 51 22.52 -35.38 25.03
CA ARG A 51 21.93 -36.72 24.85
C ARG A 51 20.55 -36.70 24.18
N TRP A 52 19.83 -35.59 24.32
CA TRP A 52 18.50 -35.36 23.76
C TRP A 52 18.57 -34.36 22.60
N ARG A 53 18.62 -34.87 21.37
CA ARG A 53 18.51 -34.04 20.16
C ARG A 53 17.05 -33.99 19.74
N GLN A 54 16.38 -32.85 19.94
CA GLN A 54 15.12 -32.62 19.23
C GLN A 54 15.41 -32.60 17.73
N ASN A 55 14.64 -33.37 16.96
CA ASN A 55 14.79 -33.40 15.52
C ASN A 55 14.47 -32.00 14.93
N ARG A 56 15.02 -31.72 13.74
CA ARG A 56 14.80 -30.45 13.02
C ARG A 56 13.31 -30.11 12.87
N ARG A 57 12.47 -31.14 12.74
CA ARG A 57 11.02 -31.01 12.63
C ARG A 57 10.42 -30.39 13.89
N GLY A 58 10.76 -30.88 15.08
CA GLY A 58 10.30 -30.36 16.36
C GLY A 58 10.68 -28.88 16.57
N TRP A 59 11.90 -28.50 16.19
CA TRP A 59 12.31 -27.09 16.23
C TRP A 59 11.50 -26.20 15.27
N LYS A 60 11.25 -26.67 14.04
CA LYS A 60 10.43 -25.93 13.07
C LYS A 60 8.99 -25.80 13.55
N GLU A 61 8.43 -26.87 14.12
CA GLU A 61 7.08 -26.87 14.68
C GLU A 61 6.99 -25.90 15.87
N ALA A 62 7.94 -25.96 16.81
CA ALA A 62 8.01 -25.04 17.94
C ALA A 62 8.19 -23.58 17.50
N ALA A 63 9.08 -23.30 16.54
CA ALA A 63 9.28 -21.96 16.00
C ALA A 63 8.02 -21.44 15.28
N THR A 64 7.36 -22.30 14.50
CA THR A 64 6.09 -21.98 13.82
C THR A 64 4.99 -21.72 14.84
N ALA A 65 4.86 -22.54 15.88
CA ALA A 65 3.89 -22.36 16.96
C ALA A 65 4.15 -21.06 17.73
N ALA A 66 5.41 -20.77 18.07
CA ALA A 66 5.79 -19.51 18.70
C ALA A 66 5.48 -18.28 17.82
N ALA A 67 5.78 -18.37 16.51
CA ALA A 67 5.44 -17.32 15.56
C ALA A 67 3.93 -17.10 15.45
N ARG A 68 3.13 -18.19 15.42
CA ARG A 68 1.65 -18.11 15.42
C ARG A 68 1.13 -17.46 16.70
N ARG A 69 1.62 -17.87 17.88
CA ARG A 69 1.24 -17.27 19.17
C ARG A 69 1.54 -15.78 19.21
N ARG A 70 2.75 -15.37 18.81
CA ARG A 70 3.11 -13.94 18.69
C ARG A 70 2.22 -13.22 17.70
N GLY A 71 1.90 -13.84 16.57
CA GLY A 71 1.00 -13.28 15.56
C GLY A 71 -0.40 -13.01 16.11
N VAL A 72 -0.98 -13.97 16.83
CA VAL A 72 -2.30 -13.82 17.48
C VAL A 72 -2.27 -12.68 18.51
N LEU A 73 -1.28 -12.69 19.41
CA LEU A 73 -1.13 -11.64 20.42
C LEU A 73 -0.95 -10.26 19.79
N GLU A 74 -0.17 -10.15 18.72
CA GLU A 74 0.10 -8.87 18.06
C GLU A 74 -1.14 -8.36 17.30
N VAL A 75 -1.94 -9.24 16.69
CA VAL A 75 -3.23 -8.88 16.09
C VAL A 75 -4.17 -8.34 17.18
N SER A 76 -4.33 -9.06 18.29
CA SER A 76 -5.18 -8.61 19.40
C SER A 76 -4.71 -7.28 19.99
N ARG A 77 -3.40 -7.15 20.27
CA ARG A 77 -2.81 -5.91 20.81
C ARG A 77 -3.05 -4.70 19.90
N ARG A 78 -2.94 -4.89 18.58
CA ARG A 78 -3.15 -3.82 17.60
C ARG A 78 -4.63 -3.45 17.45
N GLY A 79 -5.54 -4.42 17.56
CA GLY A 79 -6.98 -4.16 17.67
C GLY A 79 -7.29 -3.30 18.90
N THR A 80 -6.75 -3.67 20.07
CA THR A 80 -6.88 -2.85 21.29
C THR A 80 -6.28 -1.46 21.12
N SER A 81 -5.13 -1.33 20.44
CA SER A 81 -4.50 -0.03 20.17
C SER A 81 -5.41 0.88 19.36
N TRP A 82 -6.07 0.34 18.32
CA TRP A 82 -7.08 1.09 17.57
C TRP A 82 -8.27 1.48 18.42
N ASN A 83 -8.77 0.62 19.30
CA ASN A 83 -9.91 0.96 20.14
C ASN A 83 -9.58 2.05 21.17
N ILE A 84 -8.34 2.08 21.68
CA ILE A 84 -7.84 3.16 22.55
C ILE A 84 -7.76 4.48 21.77
N ASP A 85 -7.29 4.45 20.53
CA ASP A 85 -7.12 5.66 19.70
C ASP A 85 -8.45 6.17 19.13
N SER A 86 -9.26 5.26 18.56
CA SER A 86 -10.60 5.51 18.06
C SER A 86 -11.38 4.20 17.85
N GLU A 87 -12.28 3.88 18.78
CA GLU A 87 -13.19 2.72 18.70
C GLU A 87 -13.99 2.65 17.37
N THR A 88 -14.45 3.81 16.89
CA THR A 88 -15.19 3.90 15.62
C THR A 88 -14.35 3.45 14.43
N ILE A 89 -13.07 3.82 14.40
CA ILE A 89 -12.14 3.42 13.34
C ILE A 89 -11.74 1.95 13.51
N GLY A 90 -11.45 1.52 14.75
CA GLY A 90 -11.12 0.13 15.05
C GLY A 90 -12.21 -0.84 14.57
N THR A 91 -13.45 -0.58 14.96
CA THR A 91 -14.61 -1.38 14.53
C THR A 91 -14.76 -1.42 13.01
N ALA A 92 -14.55 -0.30 12.33
CA ALA A 92 -14.65 -0.22 10.88
C ALA A 92 -13.55 -1.02 10.18
N LEU A 93 -12.30 -0.88 10.64
CA LEU A 93 -11.17 -1.65 10.11
C LEU A 93 -11.34 -3.14 10.36
N ASP A 94 -12.00 -3.55 11.44
CA ASP A 94 -12.32 -4.96 11.71
C ASP A 94 -13.23 -5.57 10.65
N THR A 95 -14.16 -4.80 10.07
CA THR A 95 -15.02 -5.26 8.97
C THR A 95 -14.26 -5.54 7.66
N VAL A 96 -13.07 -4.94 7.48
CA VAL A 96 -12.25 -5.10 6.27
C VAL A 96 -11.43 -6.38 6.35
N SER A 97 -11.83 -7.45 5.65
CA SER A 97 -11.06 -8.70 5.72
C SER A 97 -9.67 -8.57 5.08
N TRP A 98 -8.67 -9.30 5.61
CA TRP A 98 -7.32 -9.33 5.05
C TRP A 98 -7.27 -9.83 3.60
N ILE A 99 -8.15 -10.77 3.27
CA ILE A 99 -8.32 -11.28 1.91
C ILE A 99 -8.94 -10.21 1.03
N GLY A 100 -9.92 -9.46 1.56
CA GLY A 100 -10.56 -8.33 0.89
C GLY A 100 -9.55 -7.26 0.47
N ILE A 101 -8.62 -6.88 1.36
CA ILE A 101 -7.54 -5.92 1.04
C ILE A 101 -6.72 -6.39 -0.17
N ARG A 102 -6.40 -7.69 -0.27
CA ARG A 102 -5.64 -8.28 -1.39
C ARG A 102 -6.45 -8.42 -2.68
N GLN A 103 -7.77 -8.41 -2.57
CA GLN A 103 -8.69 -8.56 -3.69
C GLN A 103 -9.19 -7.20 -4.21
N LEU A 104 -8.77 -6.08 -3.61
CA LEU A 104 -9.17 -4.75 -4.07
C LEU A 104 -8.68 -4.50 -5.49
N VAL A 105 -9.64 -4.38 -6.40
CA VAL A 105 -9.37 -4.15 -7.83
C VAL A 105 -8.92 -2.71 -8.04
N GLY A 106 -7.83 -2.54 -8.79
CA GLY A 106 -7.29 -1.21 -9.15
C GLY A 106 -6.45 -0.54 -8.07
N VAL A 107 -6.30 -1.16 -6.89
CA VAL A 107 -5.40 -0.67 -5.84
C VAL A 107 -3.95 -1.08 -6.16
N SER A 108 -3.01 -0.15 -6.06
CA SER A 108 -1.59 -0.44 -6.26
C SER A 108 -1.01 -1.27 -5.09
N PRO A 109 0.11 -1.99 -5.28
CA PRO A 109 0.75 -2.73 -4.18
C PRO A 109 1.07 -1.85 -2.95
N TRP A 110 1.38 -0.57 -3.18
CA TRP A 110 1.57 0.41 -2.13
C TRP A 110 0.29 0.71 -1.34
N GLY A 111 -0.87 0.70 -2.00
CA GLY A 111 -2.16 0.92 -1.36
C GLY A 111 -2.59 -0.26 -0.50
N GLU A 112 -2.35 -1.48 -1.01
CA GLU A 112 -2.51 -2.71 -0.23
C GLU A 112 -1.64 -2.68 1.03
N GLN A 113 -0.35 -2.35 0.87
CA GLN A 113 0.59 -2.25 2.00
C GLN A 113 0.17 -1.17 2.99
N LEU A 114 -0.28 -0.01 2.50
CA LEU A 114 -0.79 1.07 3.35
C LEU A 114 -2.00 0.60 4.16
N LEU A 115 -3.02 0.00 3.53
CA LEU A 115 -4.18 -0.52 4.23
C LEU A 115 -3.81 -1.58 5.26
N HIS A 116 -2.89 -2.47 4.91
CA HIS A 116 -2.39 -3.48 5.84
C HIS A 116 -1.74 -2.81 7.06
N ARG A 117 -0.91 -1.79 6.85
CA ARG A 117 -0.31 -1.02 7.96
C ARG A 117 -1.34 -0.24 8.77
N ILE A 118 -2.36 0.33 8.13
CA ILE A 118 -3.45 1.05 8.81
C ILE A 118 -4.18 0.07 9.71
N LYS A 119 -4.67 -1.04 9.15
CA LYS A 119 -5.37 -2.06 9.94
C LYS A 119 -4.51 -2.62 11.08
N PHE A 120 -3.20 -2.72 10.89
CA PHE A 120 -2.26 -3.14 11.92
C PHE A 120 -1.78 -2.02 12.86
N HIS A 121 -2.29 -0.79 12.77
CA HIS A 121 -1.81 0.33 13.59
C HIS A 121 -0.27 0.47 13.55
N ALA A 122 0.34 0.19 12.38
CA ALA A 122 1.78 0.05 12.18
C ALA A 122 2.40 1.35 11.65
N PHE A 123 2.04 2.46 12.29
CA PHE A 123 2.54 3.80 11.99
C PHE A 123 3.18 4.42 13.21
N THR A 124 4.30 5.06 12.98
CA THR A 124 4.91 5.97 13.95
C THR A 124 4.26 7.34 13.80
N HIS A 125 3.92 7.95 14.92
CA HIS A 125 3.53 9.35 15.01
C HIS A 125 4.66 10.20 15.64
N TRP A 126 5.88 9.65 15.66
CA TRP A 126 7.08 10.36 16.07
C TRP A 126 7.50 11.36 14.99
N ASP A 127 7.69 12.62 15.40
CA ASP A 127 8.34 13.65 14.59
C ASP A 127 9.82 13.71 14.99
N SER A 128 10.71 13.35 14.07
CA SER A 128 12.15 13.38 14.30
C SER A 128 12.72 14.80 14.35
N THR A 129 12.03 15.79 13.80
CA THR A 129 12.49 17.19 13.82
C THR A 129 12.28 17.78 15.20
N GLU A 130 11.10 17.57 15.77
CA GLU A 130 10.72 18.07 17.11
C GLU A 130 11.08 17.09 18.24
N GLN A 131 11.59 15.90 17.91
CA GLN A 131 11.92 14.83 18.86
C GLN A 131 10.76 14.53 19.82
N CYS A 132 9.53 14.57 19.30
CA CYS A 132 8.34 14.32 20.09
C CYS A 132 7.22 13.64 19.28
N PRO A 133 6.24 13.01 19.95
CA PRO A 133 5.05 12.50 19.28
C PRO A 133 4.15 13.66 18.79
N GLY A 134 3.89 13.74 17.48
CA GLY A 134 3.18 14.88 16.89
C GLY A 134 2.73 14.69 15.43
N CYS A 135 1.88 15.61 14.97
CA CYS A 135 1.53 15.71 13.56
C CYS A 135 2.53 16.63 12.84
N CYS A 136 3.27 16.11 11.87
CA CYS A 136 4.24 16.88 11.10
C CYS A 136 3.63 17.65 9.91
N ILE A 137 2.30 17.76 9.85
CA ILE A 137 1.62 18.53 8.80
C ILE A 137 1.53 19.98 9.25
N GLN A 138 2.08 20.90 8.46
CA GLN A 138 2.25 22.32 8.82
C GLN A 138 0.96 23.00 9.31
N GLU A 139 -0.20 22.66 8.75
CA GLU A 139 -1.48 23.25 9.18
C GLU A 139 -2.07 22.61 10.44
N CYS A 140 -1.33 21.71 11.09
CA CYS A 140 -1.77 20.97 12.27
C CYS A 140 -0.82 21.21 13.45
N ASN A 141 -1.34 21.82 14.50
CA ASN A 141 -0.59 22.12 15.72
C ASN A 141 -0.78 21.09 16.84
N SER A 142 -1.30 19.90 16.52
CA SER A 142 -1.62 18.89 17.53
C SER A 142 -0.37 18.14 17.96
N ARG A 143 -0.01 18.31 19.24
CA ARG A 143 1.00 17.53 19.98
C ARG A 143 0.23 16.47 20.77
N GLU A 144 0.70 15.22 20.81
CA GLU A 144 -0.06 14.05 21.30
C GLU A 144 -1.18 13.57 20.36
N VAL A 145 -0.77 13.05 19.21
CA VAL A 145 -1.70 12.53 18.19
C VAL A 145 -1.56 11.02 18.01
N GLY A 146 -2.68 10.31 18.08
CA GLY A 146 -2.75 8.92 17.65
C GLY A 146 -2.75 8.76 16.13
N VAL A 147 -2.79 7.52 15.66
CA VAL A 147 -2.82 7.19 14.23
C VAL A 147 -4.14 7.62 13.59
N ALA A 148 -5.25 7.56 14.34
CA ALA A 148 -6.56 8.07 13.96
C ALA A 148 -6.49 9.54 13.55
N HIS A 149 -5.74 10.36 14.29
CA HIS A 149 -5.57 11.76 13.97
C HIS A 149 -4.88 11.93 12.60
N LEU A 150 -3.80 11.20 12.34
CA LEU A 150 -3.05 11.32 11.08
C LEU A 150 -3.91 11.10 9.84
N PHE A 151 -4.82 10.14 9.89
CA PHE A 151 -5.64 9.77 8.73
C PHE A 151 -7.02 10.42 8.71
N TRP A 152 -7.50 10.95 9.83
CA TRP A 152 -8.88 11.45 9.95
C TRP A 152 -8.98 12.85 10.55
N ALA A 153 -8.46 13.04 11.77
CA ALA A 153 -8.72 14.28 12.52
C ALA A 153 -7.84 15.46 12.08
N CYS A 154 -6.66 15.20 11.53
CA CYS A 154 -5.70 16.20 11.06
C CYS A 154 -6.34 17.14 10.04
N SER A 155 -6.10 18.45 10.17
CA SER A 155 -6.58 19.48 9.25
C SER A 155 -6.17 19.21 7.80
N GLY A 156 -4.91 18.84 7.56
CA GLY A 156 -4.43 18.47 6.23
C GLY A 156 -5.09 17.22 5.67
N ALA A 157 -5.38 16.21 6.51
CA ALA A 157 -6.13 15.03 6.10
C ALA A 157 -7.58 15.38 5.75
N LYS A 158 -8.26 16.21 6.56
CA LYS A 158 -9.62 16.69 6.30
C LYS A 158 -9.73 17.43 4.97
N LYS A 159 -8.74 18.26 4.59
CA LYS A 159 -8.71 18.92 3.28
C LYS A 159 -8.68 17.90 2.14
N LEU A 160 -7.83 16.87 2.24
CA LEU A 160 -7.74 15.81 1.24
C LEU A 160 -9.02 14.95 1.17
N TRP A 161 -9.61 14.65 2.32
CA TRP A 161 -10.93 14.01 2.36
C TRP A 161 -12.01 14.88 1.72
N GLY A 162 -11.98 16.20 1.91
CA GLY A 162 -12.89 17.14 1.26
C GLY A 162 -12.84 17.05 -0.27
N VAL A 163 -11.64 16.90 -0.85
CA VAL A 163 -11.45 16.68 -2.30
C VAL A 163 -12.14 15.41 -2.77
N PHE A 164 -12.01 14.31 -2.02
CA PHE A 164 -12.68 13.06 -2.34
C PHE A 164 -14.20 13.15 -2.14
N PHE A 165 -14.67 13.80 -1.08
CA PHE A 165 -16.10 13.89 -0.75
C PHE A 165 -16.88 14.80 -1.67
N ALA A 166 -16.26 15.85 -2.22
CA ALA A 166 -16.95 16.85 -3.04
C ALA A 166 -17.73 16.23 -4.23
N PRO A 167 -17.14 15.34 -5.06
CA PRO A 167 -17.88 14.61 -6.09
C PRO A 167 -19.07 13.81 -5.54
N TRP A 168 -18.89 13.08 -4.44
CA TRP A 168 -19.96 12.27 -3.85
C TRP A 168 -21.10 13.10 -3.27
N ARG A 169 -20.79 14.22 -2.60
CA ARG A 169 -21.79 15.19 -2.15
C ARG A 169 -22.59 15.77 -3.31
N SER A 170 -21.92 16.11 -4.41
CA SER A 170 -22.59 16.61 -5.62
C SER A 170 -23.54 15.58 -6.26
N LEU A 171 -23.32 14.29 -5.99
CA LEU A 171 -24.18 13.19 -6.41
C LEU A 171 -25.29 12.87 -5.39
N GLY A 172 -25.44 13.69 -4.34
CA GLY A 172 -26.46 13.51 -3.32
C GLY A 172 -26.15 12.40 -2.32
N SER A 173 -24.89 12.03 -2.12
CA SER A 173 -24.51 11.17 -0.99
C SER A 173 -24.88 11.85 0.34
N PRO A 174 -25.58 11.16 1.26
CA PRO A 174 -25.94 11.73 2.55
C PRO A 174 -24.73 11.81 3.49
N GLU A 175 -24.75 12.76 4.43
CA GLU A 175 -23.55 13.12 5.21
C GLU A 175 -22.98 11.97 6.05
N TRP A 176 -23.81 11.00 6.42
CA TRP A 176 -23.35 9.82 7.17
C TRP A 176 -22.38 8.93 6.38
N PHE A 177 -22.29 9.04 5.04
CA PHE A 177 -21.27 8.37 4.22
C PHE A 177 -19.86 8.86 4.53
N PHE A 178 -19.73 10.11 4.95
CA PHE A 178 -18.44 10.75 5.18
C PHE A 178 -17.96 10.58 6.61
N LYS A 179 -18.52 9.60 7.33
CA LYS A 179 -18.05 9.21 8.66
C LYS A 179 -16.91 8.19 8.54
N PRO A 180 -15.98 8.17 9.50
CA PRO A 180 -14.81 7.31 9.43
C PRO A 180 -15.16 5.82 9.38
N ASN A 181 -16.28 5.43 9.99
CA ASN A 181 -16.70 4.03 10.03
C ASN A 181 -17.11 3.47 8.66
N VAL A 182 -17.66 4.31 7.79
CA VAL A 182 -18.04 3.89 6.42
C VAL A 182 -16.81 3.87 5.52
N LEU A 183 -15.98 4.92 5.61
CA LEU A 183 -14.80 5.09 4.76
C LEU A 183 -13.71 4.06 5.05
N LEU A 184 -13.34 3.89 6.32
CA LEU A 184 -12.30 2.95 6.70
C LEU A 184 -12.80 1.51 6.74
N GLY A 185 -14.12 1.30 6.73
CA GLY A 185 -14.75 0.02 6.43
C GLY A 185 -14.69 -0.37 4.95
N LEU A 186 -14.30 0.56 4.06
CA LEU A 186 -14.19 0.36 2.60
C LEU A 186 -15.44 -0.25 1.97
N LYS A 187 -16.61 0.00 2.55
CA LYS A 187 -17.89 -0.51 2.08
C LYS A 187 -18.82 0.64 1.77
N MET A 188 -19.44 0.53 0.60
CA MET A 188 -20.47 1.47 0.18
C MET A 188 -21.82 0.87 0.51
N SER A 189 -22.53 1.48 1.45
CA SER A 189 -23.83 1.03 1.95
C SER A 189 -24.99 1.28 1.00
N ALA A 190 -24.92 2.34 0.17
CA ALA A 190 -25.93 2.65 -0.83
C ALA A 190 -25.33 3.46 -1.99
N VAL A 191 -25.90 3.34 -3.18
CA VAL A 191 -25.57 4.21 -4.32
C VAL A 191 -26.32 5.54 -4.19
N PRO A 192 -25.66 6.70 -4.40
CA PRO A 192 -26.29 8.01 -4.35
C PRO A 192 -27.48 8.14 -5.30
N TYR A 193 -28.53 8.83 -4.85
CA TYR A 193 -29.80 8.93 -5.58
C TYR A 193 -29.65 9.53 -6.98
N SER A 194 -28.79 10.55 -7.15
CA SER A 194 -28.61 11.20 -8.46
C SER A 194 -28.02 10.24 -9.51
N ILE A 195 -27.27 9.22 -9.08
CA ILE A 195 -26.78 8.20 -9.99
C ILE A 195 -27.96 7.38 -10.50
N TRP A 196 -28.89 6.99 -9.61
CA TRP A 196 -30.11 6.29 -10.02
C TRP A 196 -30.96 7.12 -10.96
N GLU A 197 -31.09 8.44 -10.77
CA GLU A 197 -31.81 9.30 -11.72
C GLU A 197 -31.17 9.31 -13.13
N ILE A 198 -29.84 9.26 -13.21
CA ILE A 198 -29.10 9.17 -14.49
C ILE A 198 -29.37 7.83 -15.16
N TYR A 199 -29.50 6.74 -14.39
CA TYR A 199 -29.82 5.41 -14.91
C TYR A 199 -31.30 5.24 -15.23
N ASP A 200 -32.23 5.67 -14.39
CA ASP A 200 -33.63 5.37 -14.60
C ASP A 200 -34.13 5.96 -15.93
N LYS A 201 -33.63 7.12 -16.37
CA LYS A 201 -34.00 7.74 -17.67
C LYS A 201 -33.80 6.83 -18.89
N PRO A 202 -32.60 6.29 -19.18
CA PRO A 202 -32.39 5.41 -20.32
C PRO A 202 -33.03 4.02 -20.19
N TYR A 203 -33.32 3.53 -18.97
CA TYR A 203 -33.81 2.16 -18.74
C TYR A 203 -35.28 2.08 -18.28
N GLN A 204 -36.12 3.12 -18.49
CA GLN A 204 -37.53 3.11 -18.06
C GLN A 204 -38.36 1.97 -18.66
N ASN A 205 -38.05 1.56 -19.90
CA ASN A 205 -38.86 0.61 -20.68
C ASN A 205 -38.27 -0.80 -20.74
N ILE A 206 -37.28 -1.11 -19.90
CA ILE A 206 -36.55 -2.39 -19.94
C ILE A 206 -37.18 -3.39 -18.97
N PRO A 207 -37.23 -4.71 -19.29
CA PRO A 207 -37.77 -5.72 -18.40
C PRO A 207 -37.16 -5.69 -17.00
N LEU A 208 -37.98 -6.01 -15.98
CA LEU A 208 -37.57 -6.00 -14.57
C LEU A 208 -36.34 -6.88 -14.27
N SER A 209 -36.18 -8.00 -14.97
CA SER A 209 -35.02 -8.89 -14.86
C SER A 209 -33.71 -8.17 -15.20
N ASP A 210 -33.71 -7.46 -16.32
CA ASP A 210 -32.55 -6.77 -16.86
C ASP A 210 -32.25 -5.52 -16.01
N LYS A 211 -33.30 -4.87 -15.50
CA LYS A 211 -33.17 -3.75 -14.55
C LYS A 211 -32.43 -4.17 -13.27
N SER A 212 -32.74 -5.35 -12.72
CA SER A 212 -32.07 -5.88 -11.51
C SER A 212 -30.58 -6.16 -11.77
N GLU A 213 -30.23 -6.77 -12.90
CA GLU A 213 -28.82 -7.02 -13.25
C GLU A 213 -28.03 -5.71 -13.39
N ILE A 214 -28.62 -4.70 -14.05
CA ILE A 214 -28.01 -3.40 -14.23
C ILE A 214 -27.85 -2.70 -12.87
N GLN A 215 -28.85 -2.73 -12.00
CA GLN A 215 -28.76 -2.17 -10.65
C GLN A 215 -27.62 -2.79 -9.84
N GLN A 216 -27.46 -4.12 -9.88
CA GLN A 216 -26.34 -4.81 -9.24
C GLN A 216 -24.99 -4.37 -9.83
N CYS A 217 -24.91 -4.19 -11.15
CA CYS A 217 -23.72 -3.68 -11.82
C CYS A 217 -23.38 -2.27 -11.36
N VAL A 218 -24.36 -1.36 -11.32
CA VAL A 218 -24.18 0.02 -10.84
C VAL A 218 -23.66 0.03 -9.41
N HIS A 219 -24.26 -0.80 -8.53
CA HIS A 219 -23.82 -0.94 -7.15
C HIS A 219 -22.36 -1.39 -7.05
N ALA A 220 -22.00 -2.43 -7.81
CA ALA A 220 -20.64 -2.96 -7.82
C ALA A 220 -19.61 -1.94 -8.33
N VAL A 221 -19.92 -1.19 -9.40
CA VAL A 221 -19.02 -0.15 -9.91
C VAL A 221 -18.88 0.99 -8.91
N ALA A 222 -19.98 1.43 -8.31
CA ALA A 222 -19.97 2.49 -7.33
C ALA A 222 -19.14 2.10 -6.11
N GLU A 223 -19.28 0.87 -5.61
CA GLU A 223 -18.50 0.34 -4.48
C GLU A 223 -16.99 0.27 -4.81
N ILE A 224 -16.62 -0.20 -6.01
CA ILE A 224 -15.22 -0.21 -6.45
C ILE A 224 -14.68 1.23 -6.54
N SER A 225 -15.46 2.16 -7.09
CA SER A 225 -15.07 3.56 -7.23
C SER A 225 -14.93 4.26 -5.87
N TRP A 226 -15.83 3.96 -4.93
CA TRP A 226 -15.74 4.42 -3.55
C TRP A 226 -14.46 3.91 -2.89
N THR A 227 -14.23 2.60 -2.98
CA THR A 227 -13.09 1.93 -2.36
C THR A 227 -11.76 2.45 -2.91
N ILE A 228 -11.61 2.49 -4.23
CA ILE A 228 -10.37 2.98 -4.85
C ILE A 228 -10.12 4.45 -4.51
N GLY A 229 -11.17 5.28 -4.45
CA GLY A 229 -11.05 6.68 -4.08
C GLY A 229 -10.66 6.87 -2.62
N ALA A 230 -11.25 6.10 -1.70
CA ALA A 230 -10.88 6.12 -0.29
C ALA A 230 -9.41 5.70 -0.09
N VAL A 231 -8.97 4.60 -0.74
CA VAL A 231 -7.58 4.14 -0.67
C VAL A 231 -6.61 5.15 -1.29
N THR A 232 -6.96 5.73 -2.43
CA THR A 232 -6.14 6.76 -3.09
C THR A 232 -5.98 8.00 -2.20
N THR A 233 -7.03 8.36 -1.47
CA THR A 233 -7.01 9.49 -0.53
C THR A 233 -6.14 9.19 0.69
N LEU A 234 -6.27 7.99 1.27
CA LEU A 234 -5.37 7.52 2.34
C LEU A 234 -3.91 7.53 1.89
N GLN A 235 -3.63 7.09 0.66
CA GLN A 235 -2.29 7.14 0.07
C GLN A 235 -1.79 8.57 -0.07
N ALA A 236 -2.63 9.51 -0.52
CA ALA A 236 -2.25 10.92 -0.62
C ALA A 236 -1.92 11.51 0.76
N ILE A 237 -2.72 11.21 1.78
CA ILE A 237 -2.46 11.62 3.17
C ILE A 237 -1.12 11.07 3.65
N TRP A 238 -0.88 9.77 3.45
CA TRP A 238 0.38 9.14 3.88
C TRP A 238 1.60 9.69 3.12
N VAL A 239 1.49 9.87 1.80
CA VAL A 239 2.58 10.43 0.98
C VAL A 239 2.89 11.85 1.44
N ARG A 240 1.89 12.70 1.67
CA ARG A 240 2.10 14.05 2.18
C ARG A 240 2.85 14.04 3.51
N LYS A 241 2.49 13.14 4.42
CA LYS A 241 3.21 12.95 5.68
C LYS A 241 4.66 12.50 5.43
N ALA A 242 4.88 11.51 4.59
CA ALA A 242 6.22 10.99 4.31
C ALA A 242 7.13 12.04 3.66
N SER A 243 6.57 12.91 2.82
CA SER A 243 7.26 14.03 2.18
C SER A 243 7.77 15.06 3.18
N TYR A 244 7.22 15.16 4.39
CA TYR A 244 7.74 16.08 5.42
C TYR A 244 9.22 15.82 5.74
N PHE A 245 9.67 14.57 5.63
CA PHE A 245 11.06 14.19 5.87
C PHE A 245 11.99 14.45 4.67
N ASP A 246 11.44 14.94 3.55
CA ASP A 246 12.18 15.33 2.36
C ASP A 246 12.25 16.87 2.29
N HIS A 247 13.44 17.41 2.52
CA HIS A 247 13.72 18.85 2.52
C HIS A 247 13.46 19.53 1.17
N THR A 248 13.34 18.76 0.08
CA THR A 248 13.04 19.28 -1.26
C THR A 248 11.55 19.24 -1.62
N ALA A 249 10.73 18.58 -0.80
CA ALA A 249 9.33 18.37 -1.11
C ALA A 249 8.48 19.61 -0.84
N ASP A 250 7.63 19.96 -1.79
CA ASP A 250 6.58 20.96 -1.60
C ASP A 250 5.45 20.35 -0.74
N LEU A 251 5.35 20.81 0.51
CA LEU A 251 4.37 20.37 1.50
C LEU A 251 3.06 21.16 1.47
N SER A 252 2.92 22.10 0.52
CA SER A 252 1.75 22.96 0.42
C SER A 252 0.46 22.16 0.24
N SER A 253 -0.62 22.69 0.83
CA SER A 253 -1.95 22.09 0.70
C SER A 253 -2.39 22.01 -0.76
N ASP A 254 -2.09 23.04 -1.54
CA ASP A 254 -2.54 23.17 -2.92
C ASP A 254 -1.88 22.12 -3.81
N ARG A 255 -0.60 21.84 -3.58
CA ARG A 255 0.12 20.76 -4.27
C ARG A 255 -0.49 19.40 -3.93
N ALA A 256 -0.75 19.13 -2.66
CA ALA A 256 -1.34 17.87 -2.22
C ALA A 256 -2.75 17.65 -2.79
N ILE A 257 -3.59 18.70 -2.79
CA ILE A 257 -4.94 18.71 -3.38
C ILE A 257 -4.86 18.43 -4.89
N SER A 258 -3.97 19.14 -5.59
CA SER A 258 -3.78 18.99 -7.04
C SER A 258 -3.33 17.58 -7.42
N LEU A 259 -2.39 17.00 -6.66
CA LEU A 259 -1.93 15.63 -6.85
C LEU A 259 -3.05 14.61 -6.58
N LEU A 260 -3.86 14.81 -5.54
CA LEU A 260 -4.99 13.93 -5.24
C LEU A 260 -6.03 13.97 -6.35
N HIS A 261 -6.39 15.15 -6.88
CA HIS A 261 -7.29 15.27 -8.03
C HIS A 261 -6.80 14.46 -9.24
N GLY A 262 -5.52 14.59 -9.60
CA GLY A 262 -4.92 13.83 -10.69
C GLY A 262 -4.98 12.31 -10.45
N ARG A 263 -4.66 11.87 -9.23
CA ARG A 263 -4.69 10.45 -8.86
C ARG A 263 -6.10 9.86 -8.84
N LEU A 264 -7.08 10.57 -8.28
CA LEU A 264 -8.49 10.14 -8.28
C LEU A 264 -9.02 10.01 -9.71
N ARG A 265 -8.72 11.00 -10.56
CA ARG A 265 -9.08 10.95 -11.98
C ARG A 265 -8.51 9.70 -12.65
N GLN A 266 -7.22 9.44 -12.48
CA GLN A 266 -6.57 8.26 -13.06
C GLN A 266 -7.15 6.96 -12.49
N ALA A 267 -7.42 6.91 -11.18
CA ALA A 267 -8.03 5.77 -10.52
C ALA A 267 -9.40 5.44 -11.14
N TYR A 268 -10.28 6.43 -11.33
CA TYR A 268 -11.60 6.21 -11.94
C TYR A 268 -11.51 5.79 -13.41
N ILE A 269 -10.57 6.35 -14.18
CA ILE A 269 -10.31 5.88 -15.56
C ILE A 269 -9.88 4.41 -15.56
N ASN A 270 -8.96 4.03 -14.68
CA ASN A 270 -8.50 2.65 -14.57
C ASN A 270 -9.63 1.72 -14.13
N THR A 271 -10.46 2.13 -13.16
CA THR A 271 -11.65 1.38 -12.74
C THR A 271 -12.60 1.16 -13.92
N ARG A 272 -12.87 2.20 -14.72
CA ARG A 272 -13.69 2.06 -15.94
C ARG A 272 -13.10 1.01 -16.87
N LEU A 273 -11.80 1.08 -17.18
CA LEU A 273 -11.13 0.14 -18.09
C LEU A 273 -11.19 -1.31 -17.57
N VAL A 274 -10.88 -1.52 -16.28
CA VAL A 274 -10.85 -2.86 -15.69
C VAL A 274 -12.26 -3.47 -15.62
N VAL A 275 -13.26 -2.68 -15.23
CA VAL A 275 -14.65 -3.16 -15.17
C VAL A 275 -15.19 -3.46 -16.57
N THR A 276 -14.85 -2.64 -17.57
CA THR A 276 -15.39 -2.79 -18.93
C THR A 276 -14.73 -3.92 -19.74
N ALA A 277 -13.48 -4.29 -19.46
CA ALA A 277 -12.69 -5.20 -20.29
C ALA A 277 -13.38 -6.52 -20.66
N ASN A 278 -14.10 -7.14 -19.72
CA ASN A 278 -14.82 -8.41 -19.93
C ASN A 278 -16.29 -8.35 -19.47
N ALA A 279 -16.87 -7.15 -19.43
CA ALA A 279 -18.22 -6.94 -18.93
C ALA A 279 -19.31 -7.18 -19.98
N SER A 280 -20.49 -7.59 -19.52
CA SER A 280 -21.73 -7.51 -20.29
C SER A 280 -22.00 -6.06 -20.72
N LYS A 281 -22.82 -5.87 -21.75
CA LYS A 281 -23.16 -4.53 -22.28
C LYS A 281 -23.66 -3.59 -21.17
N GLY A 282 -24.60 -4.05 -20.34
CA GLY A 282 -25.14 -3.26 -19.23
C GLY A 282 -24.09 -2.88 -18.18
N ARG A 283 -23.14 -3.79 -17.87
CA ARG A 283 -22.05 -3.48 -16.95
C ARG A 283 -21.04 -2.49 -17.53
N LYS A 284 -20.82 -2.51 -18.86
CA LYS A 284 -20.00 -1.50 -19.53
C LYS A 284 -20.66 -0.13 -19.42
N GLU A 285 -21.92 0.00 -19.85
CA GLU A 285 -22.69 1.25 -19.78
C GLU A 285 -22.73 1.79 -18.34
N ALA A 286 -22.90 0.90 -17.35
CA ALA A 286 -22.87 1.27 -15.95
C ALA A 286 -21.49 1.82 -15.49
N ALA A 287 -20.41 1.16 -15.91
CA ALA A 287 -19.07 1.65 -15.63
C ALA A 287 -18.82 3.04 -16.25
N GLU A 288 -19.30 3.26 -17.47
CA GLU A 288 -19.11 4.51 -18.20
C GLU A 288 -19.87 5.67 -17.56
N LEU A 289 -21.16 5.49 -17.27
CA LEU A 289 -21.99 6.54 -16.67
C LEU A 289 -21.48 6.92 -15.28
N MET A 290 -21.18 5.93 -14.43
CA MET A 290 -20.67 6.17 -13.07
C MET A 290 -19.34 6.91 -13.09
N CYS A 291 -18.35 6.40 -13.84
CA CYS A 291 -17.04 7.02 -13.90
C CYS A 291 -17.12 8.40 -14.56
N SER A 292 -17.96 8.59 -15.58
CA SER A 292 -18.15 9.91 -16.20
C SER A 292 -18.76 10.92 -15.24
N ALA A 293 -19.73 10.50 -14.40
CA ALA A 293 -20.32 11.37 -13.39
C ALA A 293 -19.27 11.84 -12.36
N LEU A 294 -18.42 10.93 -11.87
CA LEU A 294 -17.31 11.26 -10.97
C LEU A 294 -16.25 12.13 -11.65
N LEU A 295 -15.89 11.81 -12.90
CA LEU A 295 -14.85 12.52 -13.66
C LEU A 295 -15.26 13.96 -14.00
N LYS A 296 -16.54 14.21 -14.28
CA LYS A 296 -17.06 15.56 -14.54
C LYS A 296 -16.78 16.53 -13.39
N GLN A 297 -16.79 16.02 -12.15
CA GLN A 297 -16.51 16.81 -10.96
C GLN A 297 -15.02 17.16 -10.78
N HIS A 298 -14.13 16.60 -11.61
CA HIS A 298 -12.69 16.83 -11.56
C HIS A 298 -12.15 17.64 -12.75
N VAL A 299 -13.01 18.14 -13.65
CA VAL A 299 -12.60 18.81 -14.89
C VAL A 299 -11.99 20.21 -14.65
N GLY A 300 -12.37 20.91 -13.57
CA GLY A 300 -11.94 22.30 -13.31
C GLY A 300 -10.48 22.49 -12.86
N VAL A 301 -9.81 21.44 -12.37
CA VAL A 301 -8.48 21.56 -11.73
C VAL A 301 -7.32 21.49 -12.73
N VAL A 302 -7.55 20.90 -13.91
CA VAL A 302 -6.50 20.67 -14.93
C VAL A 302 -6.02 21.96 -15.59
N THR A 303 -6.89 22.96 -15.70
CA THR A 303 -6.54 24.25 -16.30
C THR A 303 -5.48 24.99 -15.47
N VAL A 304 -5.52 24.85 -14.13
CA VAL A 304 -4.56 25.49 -13.22
C VAL A 304 -3.21 24.76 -13.20
N LEU A 305 -3.21 23.42 -13.23
CA LEU A 305 -1.96 22.64 -13.27
C LEU A 305 -1.14 22.85 -14.55
N ARG A 306 -1.79 23.14 -15.69
CA ARG A 306 -1.08 23.53 -16.92
C ARG A 306 -0.48 24.94 -16.86
N LEU A 307 -1.03 25.84 -16.05
CA LEU A 307 -0.58 27.22 -15.91
C LEU A 307 0.48 27.38 -14.80
N ALA A 308 0.46 26.53 -13.77
CA ALA A 308 1.32 26.64 -12.60
C ALA A 308 2.64 25.84 -12.68
N LEU A 309 2.85 25.04 -13.73
CA LEU A 309 4.13 24.36 -13.97
C LEU A 309 4.95 25.18 -14.97
N PRO A 310 6.03 25.87 -14.55
CA PRO A 310 7.00 26.40 -15.50
C PRO A 310 7.57 25.23 -16.31
N LYS A 311 7.94 25.50 -17.57
CA LYS A 311 8.54 24.56 -18.52
C LYS A 311 9.80 23.89 -17.93
N LEU A 312 9.63 22.89 -17.07
CA LEU A 312 10.67 21.96 -16.69
C LEU A 312 10.46 20.73 -17.57
N SER A 313 11.36 20.64 -18.55
CA SER A 313 11.68 19.47 -19.37
C SER A 313 11.22 18.14 -18.78
N GLN A 314 10.35 17.46 -19.52
CA GLN A 314 10.22 16.00 -19.65
C GLN A 314 10.85 15.16 -18.52
N PHE A 315 10.26 15.19 -17.32
CA PHE A 315 10.37 14.07 -16.40
C PHE A 315 9.24 13.08 -16.73
N TYR A 316 9.62 12.02 -17.43
CA TYR A 316 8.79 10.83 -17.60
C TYR A 316 8.37 10.31 -16.23
N ILE A 317 7.07 10.42 -15.93
CA ILE A 317 6.45 9.66 -14.86
C ILE A 317 6.44 8.20 -15.35
N LEU A 318 7.44 7.43 -14.92
CA LEU A 318 7.52 5.98 -15.12
C LEU A 318 6.33 5.30 -14.44
N MET A 319 5.25 5.11 -15.19
CA MET A 319 4.29 4.02 -15.01
C MET A 319 4.43 3.14 -16.25
N GLY A 320 4.95 1.93 -16.05
CA GLY A 320 5.44 1.07 -17.11
C GLY A 320 4.43 0.70 -18.19
N ALA A 321 4.82 0.97 -19.44
CA ALA A 321 4.52 0.19 -20.63
C ALA A 321 5.80 0.20 -21.50
N PRO A 322 6.24 -0.93 -22.08
CA PRO A 322 7.40 -0.93 -22.95
C PRO A 322 6.95 -0.58 -24.37
N GLU A 323 7.31 0.61 -24.85
CA GLU A 323 7.38 0.88 -26.28
C GLU A 323 8.80 0.57 -26.78
N VAL A 324 8.85 -0.31 -27.77
CA VAL A 324 10.04 -0.75 -28.48
C VAL A 324 10.41 0.35 -29.47
N THR A 325 11.47 1.09 -29.20
CA THR A 325 12.19 1.86 -30.23
C THR A 325 13.38 1.05 -30.71
N GLN A 326 13.38 0.72 -32.00
CA GLN A 326 14.45 0.01 -32.70
C GLN A 326 15.77 0.79 -32.60
N GLY A 327 16.85 0.06 -32.32
CA GLY A 327 18.21 0.51 -32.63
C GLY A 327 19.04 0.97 -31.43
N GLN A 328 19.32 0.07 -30.48
CA GLN A 328 20.60 0.03 -29.77
C GLN A 328 20.75 -1.31 -29.01
N VAL A 329 21.86 -2.00 -29.26
CA VAL A 329 22.16 -3.32 -28.67
C VAL A 329 22.58 -3.11 -27.21
N GLY A 330 21.60 -3.12 -26.31
CA GLY A 330 21.77 -3.33 -24.88
C GLY A 330 21.09 -4.63 -24.47
N ARG A 331 21.77 -5.53 -23.76
CA ARG A 331 21.17 -6.77 -23.24
C ARG A 331 20.04 -6.44 -22.26
N VAL A 332 18.81 -6.55 -22.73
CA VAL A 332 17.61 -6.56 -21.91
C VAL A 332 17.34 -8.01 -21.49
N VAL A 333 17.43 -8.30 -20.19
CA VAL A 333 16.94 -9.56 -19.63
C VAL A 333 15.43 -9.46 -19.52
N CYS A 334 14.73 -9.99 -20.53
CA CYS A 334 13.27 -10.07 -20.56
C CYS A 334 12.80 -11.19 -19.62
N TRP A 335 12.02 -10.85 -18.59
CA TRP A 335 11.24 -11.84 -17.83
C TRP A 335 9.86 -11.99 -18.48
N SER A 336 9.76 -12.89 -19.47
CA SER A 336 8.47 -13.36 -19.96
C SER A 336 7.86 -14.34 -18.96
N LEU A 337 6.65 -14.05 -18.50
CA LEU A 337 5.82 -14.96 -17.72
C LEU A 337 5.26 -16.06 -18.64
N CYS A 338 6.07 -17.08 -18.93
CA CYS A 338 5.56 -18.30 -19.56
C CYS A 338 4.79 -19.13 -18.53
N HIS A 339 3.59 -19.54 -18.91
CA HIS A 339 2.78 -20.55 -18.25
C HIS A 339 3.61 -21.81 -17.93
N LEU A 340 3.88 -22.05 -16.65
CA LEU A 340 4.36 -23.33 -16.15
C LEU A 340 3.34 -23.91 -15.17
N LYS A 341 2.50 -24.81 -15.69
CA LYS A 341 1.82 -25.83 -14.90
C LYS A 341 2.91 -26.69 -14.23
N GLY A 342 3.01 -26.63 -12.91
CA GLY A 342 3.82 -27.61 -12.16
C GLY A 342 4.54 -27.04 -10.94
N ARG A 343 3.98 -27.37 -9.76
CA ARG A 343 4.63 -27.45 -8.44
C ARG A 343 5.85 -26.55 -8.18
N HIS A 344 5.68 -25.31 -7.72
CA HIS A 344 6.60 -24.68 -6.74
C HIS A 344 5.95 -23.43 -6.09
N LYS A 345 5.19 -23.64 -5.00
CA LYS A 345 4.44 -22.59 -4.25
C LYS A 345 5.27 -21.80 -3.20
N LYS A 346 6.61 -21.74 -3.28
CA LYS A 346 7.45 -21.29 -2.13
C LYS A 346 8.14 -19.91 -2.21
N TYR A 347 7.98 -19.12 -3.28
CA TYR A 347 8.80 -17.90 -3.45
C TYR A 347 8.12 -16.54 -3.22
N TYR A 348 6.83 -16.47 -2.90
CA TYR A 348 6.13 -15.17 -2.79
C TYR A 348 6.20 -14.48 -1.40
N GLY A 349 6.72 -15.15 -0.36
CA GLY A 349 6.82 -14.57 0.99
C GLY A 349 8.02 -13.65 1.24
N TRP A 350 8.93 -13.50 0.27
CA TRP A 350 10.27 -12.94 0.50
C TRP A 350 10.38 -11.42 0.27
N LEU A 351 9.52 -10.82 -0.54
CA LEU A 351 9.57 -9.38 -0.86
C LEU A 351 8.93 -8.49 0.22
N ILE A 352 7.95 -8.99 0.97
CA ILE A 352 7.20 -8.20 1.96
C ILE A 352 8.03 -7.93 3.24
N TYR A 353 8.99 -8.79 3.57
CA TYR A 353 9.78 -8.67 4.81
C TYR A 353 11.01 -7.75 4.70
N ARG A 354 11.55 -7.51 3.49
CA ARG A 354 12.80 -6.76 3.31
C ARG A 354 12.65 -5.26 3.58
N TRP A 355 11.42 -4.73 3.51
CA TRP A 355 11.14 -3.31 3.80
C TRP A 355 10.95 -3.03 5.30
N HIS A 356 10.47 -4.00 6.09
CA HIS A 356 10.24 -3.82 7.53
C HIS A 356 11.53 -3.71 8.37
N LEU A 357 12.68 -4.18 7.86
CA LEU A 357 13.96 -4.10 8.56
C LEU A 357 14.81 -2.88 8.16
N PHE A 358 14.64 -2.35 6.94
CA PHE A 358 15.38 -1.16 6.49
C PHE A 358 14.96 0.10 7.28
N VAL A 359 13.70 0.16 7.74
CA VAL A 359 13.19 1.27 8.58
C VAL A 359 13.62 1.16 10.06
N ARG A 360 14.15 0.01 10.50
CA ARG A 360 14.65 -0.17 11.88
C ARG A 360 16.13 0.16 12.07
N GLN A 361 16.83 0.56 11.01
CA GLN A 361 18.25 0.96 11.04
C GLN A 361 18.47 2.44 10.68
N ILE A 362 17.39 3.19 10.42
CA ILE A 362 17.41 4.66 10.22
C ILE A 362 16.64 5.38 11.37
N ILE A 363 16.24 4.64 12.40
CA ILE A 363 15.83 5.13 13.72
C ILE A 363 16.78 4.46 14.71
#